data_AF-A0A416EYJ8-F1
#
_entry.id   AF-A0A416EYJ8-F1
#
_cell.length_a   1.000
_cell.length_b   1.000
_cell.length_c   1.000
_cell.angle_alpha   90.00
_cell.angle_beta   90.00
_cell.angle_gamma   90.00
#
_symmetry.space_group_name_H-M   'P 1'
#
loop_
_entity.id
_entity.type
_entity.pdbx_description
1 polymer ?
#
loop_
_entity_poly.entity_id
_entity_poly.type
_entity_poly.pdbx_seq_one_letter_code
_entity_poly.pdbx_strand_id
1 'polypeptide(L)'
;MTELANYITESGRTPMFWSDVISQEPEVYHLLPKNLICLHWDYASNVSSERLTRLANSGAEHLYVCPGVQGWNQLINKYHEAYENISRMARYGHECHAMGLLNTDWGDYGHINHPDFSRIGMIYGAAFSWNADILPEEEINRQISVLEFGDASGKLVSVLDLLCHQDAYPWRTAVMVQEALELHQNKEEAAELLRSCAEGDADAANASIDALCAVLYEKAGTVRPENRPMIYAYLLAADGLKVLNRLLPFLRASLLSEGTLPEKEDCFALAGDLERWLHSYKELWRTVSKESELYRIAHVFCWYADLLRDLNV
;
A
#
# COMPACT_ATOMS: atom_id res chain seq x y z
N MET A 1 -8.59 -29.86 3.61
CA MET A 1 -8.02 -29.07 4.72
C MET A 1 -7.68 -29.96 5.92
N THR A 2 -8.60 -30.77 6.43
CA THR A 2 -8.39 -31.70 7.56
C THR A 2 -7.16 -32.60 7.43
N GLU A 3 -6.96 -33.25 6.28
CA GLU A 3 -5.81 -34.14 6.07
C GLU A 3 -4.46 -33.39 6.18
N LEU A 4 -4.36 -32.22 5.54
CA LEU A 4 -3.16 -31.38 5.60
C LEU A 4 -2.90 -30.87 7.02
N ALA A 5 -3.95 -30.44 7.72
CA ALA A 5 -3.87 -30.00 9.11
C ALA A 5 -3.34 -31.12 10.01
N ASN A 6 -3.86 -32.34 9.88
CA ASN A 6 -3.41 -33.51 10.64
C ASN A 6 -1.93 -33.82 10.36
N TYR A 7 -1.52 -33.83 9.09
CA TYR A 7 -0.12 -34.05 8.71
C TYR A 7 0.84 -33.01 9.33
N ILE A 8 0.47 -31.72 9.29
CA ILE A 8 1.27 -30.65 9.90
C ILE A 8 1.36 -30.84 11.42
N THR A 9 0.26 -31.26 12.04
CA THR A 9 0.19 -31.54 13.49
C THR A 9 1.08 -32.72 13.88
N GLU A 10 1.01 -33.81 13.14
CA GLU A 10 1.87 -34.99 13.31
C GLU A 10 3.35 -34.65 13.13
N SER A 11 3.66 -33.62 12.34
CA SER A 11 5.02 -33.08 12.20
C SER A 11 5.48 -32.18 13.36
N GLY A 12 4.65 -32.00 14.41
CA GLY A 12 4.94 -31.20 15.59
C GLY A 12 4.73 -29.69 15.41
N ARG A 13 3.86 -29.27 14.47
CA ARG A 13 3.59 -27.86 14.16
C ARG A 13 2.11 -27.52 14.32
N THR A 14 1.80 -26.26 14.58
CA THR A 14 0.42 -25.75 14.65
C THR A 14 0.04 -25.10 13.32
N PRO A 15 -0.96 -25.62 12.59
CA PRO A 15 -1.36 -25.02 11.31
C PRO A 15 -2.18 -23.74 11.53
N MET A 16 -1.88 -22.71 10.72
CA MET A 16 -2.65 -21.47 10.60
C MET A 16 -3.30 -21.41 9.22
N PHE A 17 -4.51 -20.87 9.11
CA PHE A 17 -5.21 -20.75 7.82
C PHE A 17 -6.07 -19.49 7.74
N TRP A 18 -6.18 -18.91 6.54
CA TRP A 18 -7.03 -17.75 6.28
C TRP A 18 -8.52 -18.11 6.34
N SER A 19 -9.32 -17.27 7.00
CA SER A 19 -10.71 -17.57 7.34
C SER A 19 -11.69 -17.41 6.18
N ASP A 20 -11.25 -17.16 4.95
CA ASP A 20 -12.06 -16.78 3.78
C ASP A 20 -13.32 -17.64 3.61
N VAL A 21 -13.11 -18.94 3.49
CA VAL A 21 -14.17 -19.93 3.22
C VAL A 21 -15.07 -20.10 4.45
N ILE A 22 -14.47 -20.16 5.63
CA ILE A 22 -15.19 -20.39 6.89
C ILE A 22 -16.01 -19.15 7.30
N SER A 23 -15.58 -17.95 6.93
CA SER A 23 -16.34 -16.73 7.22
C SER A 23 -17.66 -16.68 6.45
N GLN A 24 -17.75 -17.39 5.32
CA GLN A 24 -18.98 -17.52 4.53
C GLN A 24 -19.93 -18.57 5.13
N GLU A 25 -19.37 -19.66 5.66
CA GLU A 25 -20.11 -20.76 6.28
C GLU A 25 -19.61 -21.05 7.71
N PRO A 26 -19.79 -20.12 8.67
CA PRO A 26 -19.19 -20.25 10.01
C PRO A 26 -19.69 -21.47 10.77
N GLU A 27 -20.89 -21.97 10.43
CA GLU A 27 -21.48 -23.16 11.04
C GLU A 27 -20.67 -24.43 10.78
N VAL A 28 -19.86 -24.51 9.71
CA VAL A 28 -19.03 -25.69 9.44
C VAL A 28 -17.73 -25.72 10.25
N TYR A 29 -17.46 -24.70 11.08
CA TYR A 29 -16.23 -24.62 11.89
C TYR A 29 -16.03 -25.86 12.78
N HIS A 30 -17.12 -26.43 13.32
CA HIS A 30 -17.06 -27.62 14.17
C HIS A 30 -16.52 -28.88 13.46
N LEU A 31 -16.47 -28.89 12.12
CA LEU A 31 -15.91 -29.98 11.33
C LEU A 31 -14.38 -29.89 11.21
N LEU A 32 -13.79 -28.79 11.64
CA LEU A 32 -12.36 -28.54 11.51
C LEU A 32 -11.56 -29.14 12.68
N PRO A 33 -10.30 -29.54 12.44
CA PRO A 33 -9.40 -29.91 13.53
C PRO A 33 -9.27 -28.80 14.57
N LYS A 34 -9.41 -29.16 15.85
CA LYS A 34 -9.44 -28.20 16.97
C LYS A 34 -8.14 -27.43 17.19
N ASN A 35 -7.03 -27.94 16.66
CA ASN A 35 -5.70 -27.37 16.83
C ASN A 35 -5.33 -26.36 15.74
N LEU A 36 -6.28 -25.97 14.88
CA LEU A 36 -6.09 -24.92 13.89
C LEU A 36 -6.19 -23.54 14.52
N ILE A 37 -5.40 -22.62 13.99
CA ILE A 37 -5.52 -21.19 14.26
C ILE A 37 -6.11 -20.50 13.03
N CYS A 38 -7.22 -19.82 13.21
CA CYS A 38 -7.93 -19.08 12.17
C CYS A 38 -7.37 -17.66 12.02
N LEU A 39 -7.09 -17.23 10.78
CA LEU A 39 -6.59 -15.89 10.48
C LEU A 39 -7.72 -15.08 9.84
N HIS A 40 -8.37 -14.25 10.64
CA HIS A 40 -9.47 -13.40 10.20
C HIS A 40 -8.94 -12.08 9.65
N TRP A 41 -9.04 -11.92 8.33
CA TRP A 41 -8.56 -10.72 7.64
C TRP A 41 -9.72 -9.88 7.09
N ASP A 42 -9.55 -8.57 7.18
CA ASP A 42 -10.36 -7.56 6.51
C ASP A 42 -9.55 -6.26 6.51
N TYR A 43 -9.35 -5.69 5.33
CA TYR A 43 -8.45 -4.56 5.12
C TYR A 43 -9.20 -3.25 4.86
N ALA A 44 -10.54 -3.24 4.90
CA ALA A 44 -11.28 -2.00 4.72
C ALA A 44 -11.01 -1.04 5.89
N SER A 45 -10.77 0.24 5.60
CA SER A 45 -10.63 1.27 6.64
C SER A 45 -11.91 1.40 7.48
N ASN A 46 -13.07 1.17 6.87
CA ASN A 46 -14.38 1.16 7.54
C ASN A 46 -14.85 -0.26 7.93
N VAL A 47 -13.93 -1.21 8.13
CA VAL A 47 -14.23 -2.61 8.52
C VAL A 47 -15.28 -2.69 9.65
N SER A 48 -16.21 -3.62 9.50
CA SER A 48 -17.25 -3.93 10.50
C SER A 48 -16.87 -5.17 11.33
N SER A 49 -17.39 -5.27 12.55
CA SER A 49 -17.19 -6.45 13.40
C SER A 49 -18.03 -7.67 12.99
N GLU A 50 -18.98 -7.52 12.05
CA GLU A 50 -20.02 -8.53 11.80
C GLU A 50 -19.44 -9.91 11.47
N ARG A 51 -18.50 -9.97 10.52
CA ARG A 51 -17.87 -11.23 10.10
C ARG A 51 -17.08 -11.88 11.23
N LEU A 52 -16.32 -11.08 11.98
CA LEU A 52 -15.55 -11.56 13.13
C LEU A 52 -16.47 -12.09 14.24
N THR A 53 -17.52 -11.34 14.61
CA THR A 53 -18.45 -11.76 15.65
C THR A 53 -19.19 -13.04 15.26
N ARG A 54 -19.61 -13.19 14.00
CA ARG A 54 -20.22 -14.44 13.52
C ARG A 54 -19.26 -15.63 13.61
N LEU A 55 -17.99 -15.43 13.26
CA LEU A 55 -16.95 -16.45 13.35
C LEU A 55 -16.64 -16.83 14.81
N ALA A 56 -16.49 -15.84 15.70
CA ALA A 56 -16.28 -16.09 17.13
C ALA A 56 -17.46 -16.88 17.74
N ASN A 57 -18.69 -16.52 17.40
CA ASN A 57 -19.90 -17.19 17.87
C ASN A 57 -20.07 -18.62 17.34
N SER A 58 -19.36 -19.01 16.27
CA SER A 58 -19.41 -20.39 15.75
C SER A 58 -18.40 -21.34 16.41
N GLY A 59 -17.73 -20.89 17.48
CA GLY A 59 -16.80 -21.70 18.26
C GLY A 59 -15.35 -21.60 17.78
N ALA A 60 -15.00 -20.56 17.02
CA ALA A 60 -13.62 -20.27 16.66
C ALA A 60 -12.82 -19.74 17.85
N GLU A 61 -12.41 -20.64 18.75
CA GLU A 61 -11.67 -20.31 19.97
C GLU A 61 -10.23 -19.84 19.71
N HIS A 62 -9.65 -20.23 18.57
CA HIS A 62 -8.27 -19.91 18.20
C HIS A 62 -8.24 -19.00 16.97
N LEU A 63 -8.25 -17.68 17.19
CA LEU A 63 -8.28 -16.71 16.09
C LEU A 63 -7.27 -15.58 16.27
N TYR A 64 -6.65 -15.16 15.17
CA TYR A 64 -5.98 -13.87 15.06
C TYR A 64 -6.82 -12.93 14.21
N VAL A 65 -6.84 -11.65 14.57
CA VAL A 65 -7.26 -10.58 13.66
C VAL A 65 -6.07 -10.15 12.81
N CYS A 66 -6.29 -9.97 11.52
CA CYS A 66 -5.24 -9.72 10.54
C CYS A 66 -5.53 -8.43 9.77
N PRO A 67 -5.24 -7.24 10.33
CA PRO A 67 -5.36 -5.98 9.62
C PRO A 67 -4.21 -5.76 8.64
N GLY A 68 -4.34 -4.76 7.77
CA GLY A 68 -3.37 -4.41 6.73
C GLY A 68 -2.68 -3.08 6.97
N VAL A 69 -1.39 -2.99 6.64
CA VAL A 69 -0.61 -1.74 6.68
C VAL A 69 -0.83 -0.83 5.46
N GLN A 70 -1.77 -1.18 4.58
CA GLN A 70 -2.20 -0.41 3.39
C GLN A 70 -1.07 -0.01 2.43
N GLY A 71 -0.08 -0.89 2.24
CA GLY A 71 1.03 -0.66 1.31
C GLY A 71 0.90 -1.36 -0.04
N TRP A 72 0.14 -2.46 -0.11
CA TRP A 72 0.01 -3.26 -1.33
C TRP A 72 -0.52 -2.38 -2.46
N ASN A 73 0.19 -2.33 -3.59
CA ASN A 73 -0.13 -1.52 -4.76
C ASN A 73 0.12 0.00 -4.69
N GLN A 74 0.77 0.50 -3.65
CA GLN A 74 1.06 1.92 -3.45
C GLN A 74 2.56 2.21 -3.55
N LEU A 75 2.97 3.43 -3.93
CA LEU A 75 4.37 3.86 -3.72
C LEU A 75 4.64 4.20 -2.26
N ILE A 76 3.65 4.79 -1.59
CA ILE A 76 3.69 5.18 -0.19
C ILE A 76 2.42 4.63 0.48
N ASN A 77 2.58 3.92 1.60
CA ASN A 77 1.44 3.32 2.32
C ASN A 77 0.41 4.39 2.74
N LYS A 78 -0.87 4.01 2.75
CA LYS A 78 -1.98 4.87 3.15
C LYS A 78 -2.16 4.86 4.66
N TYR A 79 -1.56 5.83 5.36
CA TYR A 79 -1.40 5.78 6.83
C TYR A 79 -2.72 5.96 7.58
N HIS A 80 -3.58 6.88 7.15
CA HIS A 80 -4.91 7.04 7.71
C HIS A 80 -5.75 5.77 7.60
N GLU A 81 -5.79 5.16 6.41
CA GLU A 81 -6.51 3.91 6.16
C GLU A 81 -5.93 2.76 6.98
N ALA A 82 -4.61 2.73 7.18
CA ALA A 82 -3.95 1.72 8.01
C ALA A 82 -4.31 1.92 9.48
N TYR A 83 -4.33 3.17 9.97
CA TYR A 83 -4.75 3.49 11.34
C TYR A 83 -6.22 3.06 11.56
N GLU A 84 -7.15 3.47 10.69
CA GLU A 84 -8.56 3.14 10.82
C GLU A 84 -8.79 1.61 10.79
N ASN A 85 -8.15 0.90 9.86
CA ASN A 85 -8.26 -0.55 9.78
C ASN A 85 -7.67 -1.25 11.01
N ILE A 86 -6.43 -0.94 11.39
CA ILE A 86 -5.72 -1.62 12.48
C ILE A 86 -6.37 -1.32 13.83
N SER A 87 -6.76 -0.08 14.10
CA SER A 87 -7.42 0.31 15.35
C SER A 87 -8.77 -0.41 15.54
N ARG A 88 -9.59 -0.48 14.50
CA ARG A 88 -10.87 -1.19 14.52
C ARG A 88 -10.68 -2.69 14.70
N MET A 89 -9.79 -3.31 13.93
CA MET A 89 -9.50 -4.74 14.03
C MET A 89 -8.93 -5.12 15.40
N ALA A 90 -8.04 -4.30 15.97
CA ALA A 90 -7.54 -4.51 17.32
C ALA A 90 -8.66 -4.44 18.36
N ARG A 91 -9.51 -3.41 18.30
CA ARG A 91 -10.67 -3.28 19.19
C ARG A 91 -11.62 -4.48 19.08
N TYR A 92 -11.97 -4.90 17.87
CA TYR A 92 -12.84 -6.06 17.66
C TYR A 92 -12.18 -7.37 18.12
N GLY A 93 -10.86 -7.48 17.96
CA GLY A 93 -10.07 -8.57 18.51
C GLY A 93 -10.17 -8.65 20.03
N HIS A 94 -10.06 -7.51 20.74
CA HIS A 94 -10.28 -7.45 22.19
C HIS A 94 -11.71 -7.84 22.57
N GLU A 95 -12.73 -7.31 21.88
CA GLU A 95 -14.16 -7.60 22.12
C GLU A 95 -14.49 -9.09 21.93
N CYS A 96 -13.83 -9.76 20.99
CA CYS A 96 -14.05 -11.19 20.68
C CYS A 96 -13.03 -12.12 21.36
N HIS A 97 -12.16 -11.61 22.22
CA HIS A 97 -11.08 -12.36 22.87
C HIS A 97 -10.18 -13.14 21.90
N ALA A 98 -9.79 -12.48 20.80
CA ALA A 98 -8.81 -13.00 19.86
C ALA A 98 -7.49 -13.37 20.57
N MET A 99 -6.80 -14.39 20.05
CA MET A 99 -5.49 -14.79 20.56
C MET A 99 -4.42 -13.72 20.33
N GLY A 100 -4.60 -12.89 19.31
CA GLY A 100 -3.69 -11.81 18.98
C GLY A 100 -4.01 -11.11 17.67
N LEU A 101 -3.08 -10.26 17.27
CA LEU A 101 -3.12 -9.49 16.02
C LEU A 101 -1.89 -9.83 15.17
N LEU A 102 -2.11 -10.07 13.88
CA LEU A 102 -1.05 -10.31 12.90
C LEU A 102 -1.12 -9.21 11.84
N ASN A 103 -0.20 -8.23 11.92
CA ASN A 103 -0.10 -7.20 10.88
C ASN A 103 0.26 -7.82 9.54
N THR A 104 -0.53 -7.53 8.52
CA THR A 104 -0.27 -7.98 7.16
C THR A 104 0.30 -6.86 6.30
N ASP A 105 1.31 -7.21 5.51
CA ASP A 105 1.96 -6.34 4.53
C ASP A 105 2.06 -7.11 3.22
N TRP A 106 1.20 -6.74 2.27
CA TRP A 106 1.04 -7.44 1.00
C TRP A 106 1.79 -6.72 -0.13
N GLY A 107 2.05 -7.42 -1.22
CA GLY A 107 2.94 -6.98 -2.30
C GLY A 107 2.35 -6.97 -3.68
N ASP A 108 1.08 -6.61 -3.78
CA ASP A 108 0.36 -6.61 -5.05
C ASP A 108 1.01 -5.66 -6.06
N TYR A 109 0.95 -6.04 -7.34
CA TYR A 109 1.55 -5.30 -8.45
C TYR A 109 3.06 -5.05 -8.28
N GLY A 110 3.77 -6.08 -7.82
CA GLY A 110 5.24 -6.10 -7.74
C GLY A 110 5.83 -5.60 -6.42
N HIS A 111 5.01 -5.17 -5.45
CA HIS A 111 5.44 -4.59 -4.17
C HIS A 111 6.38 -3.39 -4.39
N ILE A 112 5.91 -2.37 -5.10
CA ILE A 112 6.74 -1.22 -5.50
C ILE A 112 7.20 -0.36 -4.31
N ASN A 113 6.44 -0.34 -3.21
CA ASN A 113 6.72 0.42 -1.99
C ASN A 113 8.03 -0.04 -1.30
N HIS A 114 8.66 0.90 -0.59
CA HIS A 114 9.81 0.60 0.24
C HIS A 114 9.38 -0.09 1.54
N PRO A 115 10.01 -1.19 1.99
CA PRO A 115 9.59 -1.93 3.19
C PRO A 115 9.49 -1.09 4.47
N ASP A 116 10.38 -0.11 4.65
CA ASP A 116 10.32 0.80 5.81
C ASP A 116 9.03 1.65 5.89
N PHE A 117 8.28 1.78 4.80
CA PHE A 117 7.02 2.54 4.80
C PHE A 117 5.95 1.83 5.62
N SER A 118 6.03 0.51 5.78
CA SER A 118 5.13 -0.28 6.61
C SER A 118 5.40 -0.15 8.11
N ARG A 119 6.54 0.43 8.52
CA ARG A 119 6.93 0.59 9.93
C ARG A 119 5.88 1.30 10.77
N ILE A 120 5.24 2.34 10.23
CA ILE A 120 4.17 3.09 10.93
C ILE A 120 2.98 2.17 11.23
N GLY A 121 2.49 1.42 10.24
CA GLY A 121 1.41 0.46 10.42
C GLY A 121 1.76 -0.69 11.37
N MET A 122 3.00 -1.17 11.35
CA MET A 122 3.49 -2.16 12.32
C MET A 122 3.47 -1.61 13.75
N ILE A 123 3.83 -0.33 13.95
CA ILE A 123 3.75 0.32 15.27
C ILE A 123 2.30 0.46 15.74
N TYR A 124 1.36 0.82 14.86
CA TYR A 124 -0.07 0.82 15.22
C TYR A 124 -0.51 -0.55 15.74
N GLY A 125 -0.17 -1.63 15.03
CA GLY A 125 -0.55 -2.97 15.44
C GLY A 125 0.09 -3.39 16.77
N ALA A 126 1.37 -3.05 16.98
CA ALA A 126 2.04 -3.28 18.26
C ALA A 126 1.39 -2.51 19.42
N ALA A 127 1.07 -1.22 19.22
CA ALA A 127 0.45 -0.39 20.24
C ALA A 127 -0.97 -0.85 20.61
N PHE A 128 -1.79 -1.15 19.59
CA PHE A 128 -3.22 -1.42 19.76
C PHE A 128 -3.52 -2.88 20.12
N SER A 129 -2.61 -3.82 19.80
CA SER A 129 -2.73 -5.21 20.29
C SER A 129 -2.40 -5.33 21.77
N TRP A 130 -1.46 -4.54 22.27
CA TRP A 130 -1.08 -4.53 23.69
C TRP A 130 -2.07 -3.74 24.57
N ASN A 131 -2.61 -2.64 24.05
CA ASN A 131 -3.50 -1.75 24.80
C ASN A 131 -4.89 -1.65 24.15
N ALA A 132 -5.93 -2.02 24.90
CA ALA A 132 -7.32 -1.89 24.44
C ALA A 132 -7.80 -0.43 24.39
N ASP A 133 -7.16 0.48 25.14
CA ASP A 133 -7.41 1.91 25.05
C ASP A 133 -6.68 2.50 23.83
N ILE A 134 -7.35 2.45 22.68
CA ILE A 134 -6.83 2.94 21.40
C ILE A 134 -6.59 4.44 21.47
N LEU A 135 -5.36 4.86 21.16
CA LEU A 135 -4.99 6.26 21.06
C LEU A 135 -5.62 6.90 19.80
N PRO A 136 -6.07 8.17 19.87
CA PRO A 136 -6.44 8.92 18.68
C PRO A 136 -5.29 9.02 17.68
N GLU A 137 -5.62 9.04 16.39
CA GLU A 137 -4.67 9.07 15.28
C GLU A 137 -3.60 10.16 15.42
N GLU A 138 -4.03 11.39 15.71
CA GLU A 138 -3.12 12.53 15.87
C GLU A 138 -2.07 12.27 16.97
N GLU A 139 -2.49 11.67 18.08
CA GLU A 139 -1.61 11.44 19.22
C GLU A 139 -0.63 10.29 18.97
N ILE A 140 -1.08 9.18 18.38
CA ILE A 140 -0.16 8.09 18.02
C ILE A 140 0.83 8.53 16.94
N ASN A 141 0.39 9.31 15.94
CA ASN A 141 1.25 9.83 14.87
C ASN A 141 2.29 10.82 15.40
N ARG A 142 1.89 11.65 16.36
CA ARG A 142 2.80 12.54 17.09
C ARG A 142 3.85 11.74 17.88
N GLN A 143 3.42 10.70 18.59
CA GLN A 143 4.34 9.83 19.35
C GLN A 143 5.31 9.09 18.44
N ILE A 144 4.86 8.50 17.33
CA ILE A 144 5.73 7.85 16.35
C ILE A 144 6.75 8.85 15.78
N SER A 145 6.30 10.05 15.39
CA SER A 145 7.17 11.11 14.89
C SER A 145 8.32 11.41 15.85
N VAL A 146 8.04 11.54 17.15
CA VAL A 146 9.07 11.86 18.17
C VAL A 146 9.90 10.63 18.56
N LEU A 147 9.25 9.51 18.86
CA LEU A 147 9.86 8.35 19.51
C LEU A 147 10.54 7.39 18.53
N GLU A 148 9.98 7.21 17.35
CA GLU A 148 10.57 6.35 16.32
C GLU A 148 11.53 7.15 15.44
N PHE A 149 11.07 8.29 14.94
CA PHE A 149 11.82 9.04 13.93
C PHE A 149 12.74 10.14 14.49
N GLY A 150 12.48 10.59 15.73
CA GLY A 150 13.20 11.69 16.37
C GLY A 150 12.86 13.07 15.81
N ASP A 151 11.73 13.21 15.12
CA ASP A 151 11.20 14.52 14.74
C ASP A 151 10.61 15.23 15.96
N ALA A 152 11.38 16.15 16.55
CA ALA A 152 10.96 16.92 17.71
C ALA A 152 9.68 17.74 17.50
N SER A 153 9.31 18.06 16.25
CA SER A 153 8.05 18.76 15.98
C SER A 153 6.82 17.86 16.12
N GLY A 154 6.99 16.53 16.08
CA GLY A 154 5.89 15.58 16.15
C GLY A 154 5.02 15.53 14.89
N LYS A 155 5.49 16.02 13.74
CA LYS A 155 4.66 16.23 12.53
C LYS A 155 5.04 15.36 11.34
N LEU A 156 6.14 14.60 11.40
CA LEU A 156 6.64 13.82 10.27
C LEU A 156 5.57 12.87 9.74
N VAL A 157 4.94 12.07 10.59
CA VAL A 157 3.91 11.10 10.15
C VAL A 157 2.75 11.81 9.46
N SER A 158 2.28 12.95 9.97
CA SER A 158 1.22 13.73 9.31
C SER A 158 1.62 14.27 7.93
N VAL A 159 2.89 14.63 7.74
CA VAL A 159 3.40 15.04 6.41
C VAL A 159 3.43 13.86 5.45
N LEU A 160 3.83 12.68 5.93
CA LEU A 160 3.86 11.44 5.14
C LEU A 160 2.45 10.96 4.76
N ASP A 161 1.48 11.11 5.67
CA ASP A 161 0.06 10.84 5.42
C ASP A 161 -0.51 11.75 4.33
N LEU A 162 -0.28 13.06 4.41
CA LEU A 162 -0.68 13.98 3.34
C LEU A 162 -0.03 13.62 1.99
N LEU A 163 1.23 13.20 1.99
CA LEU A 163 1.97 12.86 0.79
C LEU A 163 1.42 11.62 0.08
N CYS A 164 0.98 10.61 0.83
CA CYS A 164 0.48 9.36 0.24
C CYS A 164 -0.82 9.57 -0.56
N HIS A 165 -1.57 10.65 -0.32
CA HIS A 165 -2.82 10.97 -1.03
C HIS A 165 -2.62 11.82 -2.30
N GLN A 166 -1.37 12.08 -2.71
CA GLN A 166 -1.07 12.88 -3.90
C GLN A 166 -0.87 12.02 -5.16
N ASP A 167 -1.49 10.85 -5.23
CA ASP A 167 -1.43 9.88 -6.32
C ASP A 167 -2.59 10.06 -7.31
N ALA A 168 -2.64 11.19 -8.02
CA ALA A 168 -3.66 11.45 -9.04
C ALA A 168 -3.71 10.36 -10.14
N TYR A 169 -2.57 9.71 -10.42
CA TYR A 169 -2.48 8.49 -11.21
C TYR A 169 -1.84 7.35 -10.40
N PRO A 170 -2.64 6.53 -9.67
CA PRO A 170 -2.12 5.51 -8.78
C PRO A 170 -1.34 4.40 -9.51
N TRP A 171 -0.35 3.81 -8.84
CA TRP A 171 0.46 2.71 -9.40
C TRP A 171 -0.37 1.52 -9.87
N ARG A 172 -1.37 1.09 -9.08
CA ARG A 172 -2.33 0.06 -9.50
C ARG A 172 -2.93 0.36 -10.86
N THR A 173 -3.39 1.59 -11.08
CA THR A 173 -3.99 2.03 -12.34
C THR A 173 -2.97 1.99 -13.47
N ALA A 174 -1.73 2.42 -13.21
CA ALA A 174 -0.65 2.35 -14.19
C ALA A 174 -0.38 0.91 -14.67
N VAL A 175 -0.33 -0.06 -13.76
CA VAL A 175 -0.14 -1.47 -14.13
C VAL A 175 -1.35 -2.01 -14.90
N MET A 176 -2.57 -1.77 -14.42
CA MET A 176 -3.78 -2.30 -15.07
C MET A 176 -4.01 -1.70 -16.47
N VAL A 177 -3.76 -0.40 -16.67
CA VAL A 177 -3.84 0.24 -17.99
C VAL A 177 -2.78 -0.33 -18.94
N GLN A 178 -1.56 -0.55 -18.44
CA GLN A 178 -0.49 -1.17 -19.21
C GLN A 178 -0.86 -2.58 -19.65
N GLU A 179 -1.34 -3.43 -18.73
CA GLU A 179 -1.80 -4.79 -19.03
C GLU A 179 -2.97 -4.80 -20.02
N ALA A 180 -3.95 -3.92 -19.85
CA ALA A 180 -5.10 -3.81 -20.76
C ALA A 180 -4.66 -3.45 -22.19
N LEU A 181 -3.70 -2.53 -22.35
CA LEU A 181 -3.24 -2.08 -23.65
C LEU A 181 -2.26 -3.05 -24.31
N GLU A 182 -1.34 -3.63 -23.56
CA GLU A 182 -0.32 -4.53 -24.09
C GLU A 182 -0.83 -5.96 -24.28
N LEU A 183 -1.43 -6.54 -23.23
CA LEU A 183 -1.79 -7.96 -23.19
C LEU A 183 -3.18 -8.19 -23.78
N HIS A 184 -4.15 -7.35 -23.40
CA HIS A 184 -5.53 -7.52 -23.84
C HIS A 184 -5.84 -6.79 -25.14
N GLN A 185 -4.97 -5.85 -25.55
CA GLN A 185 -5.17 -4.95 -26.70
C GLN A 185 -6.53 -4.23 -26.64
N ASN A 186 -6.97 -3.90 -25.43
CA ASN A 186 -8.32 -3.43 -25.14
C ASN A 186 -8.30 -1.98 -24.66
N LYS A 187 -8.49 -1.05 -25.60
CA LYS A 187 -8.52 0.39 -25.30
C LYS A 187 -9.73 0.80 -24.46
N GLU A 188 -10.87 0.12 -24.59
CA GLU A 188 -12.08 0.46 -23.84
C GLU A 188 -11.93 0.10 -22.36
N GLU A 189 -11.34 -1.07 -22.06
CA GLU A 189 -10.99 -1.46 -20.70
C GLU A 189 -9.98 -0.49 -20.08
N ALA A 190 -8.94 -0.10 -20.82
CA ALA A 190 -7.98 0.90 -20.35
C ALA A 190 -8.64 2.27 -20.07
N ALA A 191 -9.58 2.69 -20.92
CA ALA A 191 -10.37 3.91 -20.73
C ALA A 191 -11.26 3.83 -19.48
N GLU A 192 -11.94 2.71 -19.25
CA GLU A 192 -12.77 2.49 -18.07
C GLU A 192 -11.96 2.49 -16.77
N LEU A 193 -10.77 1.88 -16.77
CA LEU A 193 -9.83 1.92 -15.66
C LEU A 193 -9.39 3.36 -15.35
N LEU A 194 -9.09 4.15 -16.39
CA LEU A 194 -8.69 5.54 -16.21
C LEU A 194 -9.83 6.39 -15.61
N ARG A 195 -11.07 6.21 -16.08
CA ARG A 195 -12.24 6.95 -15.56
C ARG A 195 -12.52 6.62 -14.09
N SER A 196 -12.36 5.35 -13.70
CA SER A 196 -12.73 4.86 -12.37
C SER A 196 -11.66 5.06 -11.29
N CYS A 197 -10.39 5.18 -11.70
CA CYS A 197 -9.27 5.11 -10.75
C CYS A 197 -8.34 6.34 -10.79
N ALA A 198 -8.56 7.32 -11.67
CA ALA A 198 -7.69 8.50 -11.82
C ALA A 198 -8.49 9.81 -11.83
N GLU A 199 -9.14 10.11 -10.71
CA GLU A 199 -10.08 11.24 -10.55
C GLU A 199 -9.42 12.56 -10.12
N GLY A 200 -8.11 12.56 -9.86
CA GLY A 200 -7.38 13.72 -9.33
C GLY A 200 -6.91 14.74 -10.38
N ASP A 201 -6.61 15.95 -9.91
CA ASP A 201 -5.88 16.97 -10.66
C ASP A 201 -4.37 16.72 -10.49
N ALA A 202 -3.71 16.28 -11.58
CA ALA A 202 -2.29 15.95 -11.59
C ALA A 202 -1.39 17.16 -11.26
N ASP A 203 -1.76 18.37 -11.70
CA ASP A 203 -0.96 19.57 -11.47
C ASP A 203 -1.08 20.02 -10.01
N ALA A 204 -2.30 20.00 -9.47
CA ALA A 204 -2.53 20.30 -8.05
C ALA A 204 -1.84 19.27 -7.13
N ALA A 205 -1.94 17.98 -7.45
CA ALA A 205 -1.25 16.92 -6.72
C ALA A 205 0.28 17.12 -6.75
N ASN A 206 0.85 17.41 -7.92
CA ASN A 206 2.29 17.63 -8.05
C ASN A 206 2.78 18.88 -7.30
N ALA A 207 2.01 19.97 -7.31
CA ALA A 207 2.32 21.17 -6.52
C ALA A 207 2.27 20.87 -5.01
N SER A 208 1.32 20.05 -4.57
CA SER A 208 1.23 19.58 -3.18
C SER A 208 2.43 18.70 -2.81
N ILE A 209 2.85 17.78 -3.70
CA ILE A 209 4.06 16.98 -3.51
C ILE A 209 5.29 17.87 -3.33
N ASP A 210 5.46 18.90 -4.17
CA ASP A 210 6.61 19.82 -4.06
C ASP A 210 6.64 20.54 -2.71
N ALA A 211 5.49 21.01 -2.22
CA ALA A 211 5.38 21.64 -0.91
C ALA A 211 5.71 20.67 0.23
N LEU A 212 5.22 19.43 0.17
CA LEU A 212 5.48 18.40 1.18
C LEU A 212 6.93 17.93 1.15
N CYS A 213 7.54 17.78 -0.03
CA CYS A 213 8.95 17.45 -0.19
C CYS A 213 9.86 18.52 0.41
N ALA A 214 9.51 19.82 0.27
CA ALA A 214 10.25 20.90 0.93
C ALA A 214 10.26 20.72 2.46
N VAL A 215 9.12 20.34 3.05
CA VAL A 215 9.02 20.04 4.48
C VAL A 215 9.84 18.78 4.85
N LEU A 216 9.85 17.75 4.00
CA LEU A 216 10.67 16.55 4.23
C LEU A 216 12.18 16.85 4.17
N TYR A 217 12.62 17.73 3.28
CA TYR A 217 14.02 18.19 3.24
C TYR A 217 14.44 18.90 4.52
N GLU A 218 13.59 19.78 5.06
CA GLU A 218 13.84 20.41 6.36
C GLU A 218 13.94 19.36 7.49
N LYS A 219 13.03 18.39 7.48
CA LYS A 219 13.01 17.29 8.46
C LYS A 219 14.22 16.36 8.36
N ALA A 220 14.78 16.15 7.18
CA ALA A 220 15.99 15.32 7.00
C ALA A 220 17.17 15.81 7.87
N GLY A 221 17.22 17.12 8.17
CA GLY A 221 18.21 17.73 9.05
C GLY A 221 17.96 17.49 10.54
N THR A 222 16.72 17.22 10.95
CA THR A 222 16.29 17.15 12.36
C THR A 222 15.93 15.75 12.84
N VAL A 223 15.58 14.82 11.96
CA VAL A 223 15.37 13.41 12.31
C VAL A 223 16.69 12.76 12.77
N ARG A 224 16.58 11.62 13.47
CA ARG A 224 17.78 10.86 13.86
C ARG A 224 18.57 10.42 12.62
N PRO A 225 19.91 10.44 12.66
CA PRO A 225 20.74 10.11 11.50
C PRO A 225 20.41 8.77 10.83
N GLU A 226 20.06 7.75 11.61
CA GLU A 226 19.67 6.42 11.14
C GLU A 226 18.38 6.40 10.32
N ASN A 227 17.52 7.42 10.46
CA ASN A 227 16.25 7.55 9.73
C ASN A 227 16.38 8.37 8.44
N ARG A 228 17.54 8.98 8.16
CA ARG A 228 17.76 9.77 6.93
C ARG A 228 17.61 8.95 5.63
N PRO A 229 18.09 7.69 5.54
CA PRO A 229 17.87 6.87 4.35
C PRO A 229 16.38 6.66 4.04
N MET A 230 15.55 6.52 5.07
CA MET A 230 14.10 6.43 4.90
C MET A 230 13.51 7.74 4.36
N ILE A 231 13.98 8.91 4.81
CA ILE A 231 13.50 10.20 4.25
C ILE A 231 13.86 10.30 2.77
N TYR A 232 15.06 9.86 2.38
CA TYR A 232 15.43 9.75 0.97
C TYR A 232 14.49 8.81 0.20
N ALA A 233 14.14 7.66 0.78
CA ALA A 233 13.18 6.75 0.16
C ALA A 233 11.81 7.41 -0.08
N TYR A 234 11.27 8.18 0.88
CA TYR A 234 10.03 8.93 0.67
C TYR A 234 10.15 10.01 -0.39
N LEU A 235 11.25 10.74 -0.44
CA LEU A 235 11.50 11.74 -1.49
C LEU A 235 11.54 11.09 -2.88
N LEU A 236 12.19 9.93 -3.01
CA LEU A 236 12.21 9.18 -4.27
C LEU A 236 10.82 8.63 -4.62
N ALA A 237 10.06 8.15 -3.65
CA ALA A 237 8.68 7.71 -3.87
C ALA A 237 7.78 8.88 -4.31
N ALA A 238 7.97 10.06 -3.73
CA ALA A 238 7.28 11.30 -4.10
C ALA A 238 7.58 11.71 -5.55
N ASP A 239 8.84 11.63 -5.98
CA ASP A 239 9.21 11.84 -7.38
C ASP A 239 8.53 10.82 -8.30
N GLY A 240 8.36 9.58 -7.83
CA GLY A 240 7.64 8.54 -8.56
C GLY A 240 6.16 8.88 -8.75
N LEU A 241 5.50 9.34 -7.69
CA LEU A 241 4.13 9.86 -7.76
C LEU A 241 4.04 11.01 -8.78
N LYS A 242 4.97 11.96 -8.75
CA LYS A 242 4.97 13.09 -9.70
C LYS A 242 5.06 12.65 -11.15
N VAL A 243 5.99 11.74 -11.45
CA VAL A 243 6.20 11.27 -12.81
C VAL A 243 5.00 10.44 -13.29
N LEU A 244 4.40 9.61 -12.43
CA LEU A 244 3.16 8.90 -12.75
C LEU A 244 1.98 9.85 -12.98
N ASN A 245 1.78 10.85 -12.11
CA ASN A 245 0.72 11.86 -12.26
C ASN A 245 0.81 12.58 -13.61
N ARG A 246 2.03 12.85 -14.10
CA ARG A 246 2.26 13.51 -15.41
C ARG A 246 1.85 12.65 -16.62
N LEU A 247 1.62 11.35 -16.45
CA LEU A 247 1.03 10.51 -17.50
C LEU A 247 -0.46 10.80 -17.71
N LEU A 248 -1.15 11.30 -16.68
CA LEU A 248 -2.60 11.43 -16.68
C LEU A 248 -3.15 12.31 -17.82
N PRO A 249 -2.62 13.53 -18.09
CA PRO A 249 -3.10 14.35 -19.20
C PRO A 249 -2.93 13.67 -20.56
N PHE A 250 -1.77 13.02 -20.79
CA PHE A 250 -1.51 12.26 -22.01
C PHE A 250 -2.49 11.10 -22.18
N LEU A 251 -2.73 10.31 -21.13
CA LEU A 251 -3.65 9.17 -21.17
C LEU A 251 -5.10 9.59 -21.36
N ARG A 252 -5.54 10.67 -20.72
CA ARG A 252 -6.90 11.23 -20.91
C ARG A 252 -7.11 11.72 -22.34
N ALA A 253 -6.14 12.44 -22.91
CA ALA A 253 -6.23 12.89 -24.29
C ALA A 253 -6.22 11.72 -25.28
N SER A 254 -5.36 10.72 -25.06
CA SER A 254 -5.17 9.60 -25.99
C SER A 254 -6.25 8.50 -25.92
N LEU A 255 -6.79 8.22 -24.73
CA LEU A 255 -7.76 7.14 -24.49
C LEU A 255 -9.19 7.64 -24.34
N LEU A 256 -9.40 8.83 -23.77
CA LEU A 256 -10.74 9.37 -23.51
C LEU A 256 -11.13 10.51 -24.45
N SER A 257 -10.21 11.00 -25.27
CA SER A 257 -10.39 12.24 -26.06
C SER A 257 -10.72 13.45 -25.18
N GLU A 258 -10.22 13.47 -23.94
CA GLU A 258 -10.37 14.55 -22.98
C GLU A 258 -9.12 15.43 -22.96
N GLY A 259 -9.26 16.71 -23.30
CA GLY A 259 -8.13 17.65 -23.36
C GLY A 259 -7.36 17.56 -24.68
N THR A 260 -6.14 18.10 -24.67
CA THR A 260 -5.24 18.11 -25.84
C THR A 260 -4.04 17.21 -25.58
N LEU A 261 -3.61 16.46 -26.59
CA LEU A 261 -2.35 15.71 -26.51
C LEU A 261 -1.20 16.68 -26.22
N PRO A 262 -0.32 16.36 -25.25
CA PRO A 262 0.89 17.14 -25.01
C PRO A 262 1.79 17.24 -26.24
N GLU A 263 2.62 18.29 -26.29
CA GLU A 263 3.59 18.45 -27.37
C GLU A 263 4.59 17.30 -27.40
N LYS A 264 5.16 17.03 -28.58
CA LYS A 264 6.08 15.91 -28.77
C LYS A 264 7.30 16.02 -27.86
N GLU A 265 7.83 17.22 -27.72
CA GLU A 265 8.95 17.55 -26.85
C GLU A 265 8.64 17.23 -25.39
N ASP A 266 7.41 17.53 -24.92
CA ASP A 266 6.97 17.23 -23.56
C ASP A 266 6.82 15.73 -23.31
N CYS A 267 6.25 14.99 -24.27
CA CYS A 267 6.17 13.53 -24.20
C CYS A 267 7.56 12.88 -24.12
N PHE A 268 8.52 13.36 -24.93
CA PHE A 268 9.90 12.87 -24.91
C PHE A 268 10.61 13.21 -23.60
N ALA A 269 10.37 14.41 -23.06
CA ALA A 269 10.91 14.82 -21.77
C ALA A 269 10.37 13.92 -20.63
N LEU A 270 9.07 13.65 -20.62
CA LEU A 270 8.43 12.77 -19.63
C LEU A 270 8.92 11.32 -19.74
N ALA A 271 9.11 10.80 -20.96
CA ALA A 271 9.71 9.48 -21.17
C ALA A 271 11.11 9.39 -20.54
N GLY A 272 11.93 10.44 -20.70
CA GLY A 272 13.23 10.53 -20.04
C GLY A 272 13.13 10.65 -18.52
N ASP A 273 12.10 11.31 -17.98
CA ASP A 273 11.87 11.41 -16.53
C ASP A 273 11.51 10.05 -15.92
N LEU A 274 10.65 9.25 -16.57
CA LEU A 274 10.34 7.87 -16.18
C LEU A 274 11.61 7.02 -16.05
N GLU A 275 12.49 7.09 -17.04
CA GLU A 275 13.74 6.32 -17.07
C GLU A 275 14.74 6.77 -15.99
N ARG A 276 14.87 8.10 -15.78
CA ARG A 276 15.72 8.66 -14.72
C ARG A 276 15.22 8.26 -13.33
N TRP A 277 13.90 8.32 -13.12
CA TRP A 277 13.31 7.88 -11.87
C TRP A 277 13.53 6.37 -11.68
N LEU A 278 13.25 5.55 -12.70
CA LEU A 278 13.44 4.10 -12.65
C LEU A 278 14.89 3.72 -12.34
N HIS A 279 15.87 4.44 -12.89
CA HIS A 279 17.28 4.23 -12.55
C HIS A 279 17.53 4.43 -11.06
N SER A 280 17.09 5.56 -10.50
CA SER A 280 17.27 5.89 -9.08
C SER A 280 16.50 4.91 -8.18
N TYR A 281 15.30 4.50 -8.60
CA TYR A 281 14.49 3.50 -7.92
C TYR A 281 15.18 2.13 -7.87
N LYS A 282 15.77 1.67 -8.97
CA LYS A 282 16.54 0.42 -9.03
C LYS A 282 17.72 0.43 -8.07
N GLU A 283 18.42 1.55 -7.95
CA GLU A 283 19.51 1.70 -6.98
C GLU A 283 18.98 1.58 -5.54
N LEU A 284 17.89 2.27 -5.20
CA LEU A 284 17.27 2.17 -3.88
C LEU A 284 16.77 0.74 -3.60
N TRP A 285 16.06 0.11 -4.54
CA TRP A 285 15.54 -1.26 -4.41
C TRP A 285 16.64 -2.24 -4.02
N ARG A 286 17.80 -2.18 -4.69
CA ARG A 286 18.92 -3.08 -4.43
C ARG A 286 19.57 -2.91 -3.05
N THR A 287 19.27 -1.83 -2.34
CA THR A 287 19.74 -1.65 -0.96
C THR A 287 18.94 -2.48 0.06
N VAL A 288 17.69 -2.84 -0.25
CA VAL A 288 16.76 -3.50 0.69
C VAL A 288 16.13 -4.80 0.16
N SER A 289 16.19 -5.03 -1.15
CA SER A 289 15.47 -6.11 -1.83
C SER A 289 16.35 -6.88 -2.83
N LYS A 290 16.00 -8.15 -3.06
CA LYS A 290 16.55 -8.96 -4.18
C LYS A 290 15.86 -8.60 -5.49
N GLU A 291 16.43 -8.98 -6.63
CA GLU A 291 15.89 -8.64 -7.97
C GLU A 291 14.40 -9.01 -8.17
N SER A 292 13.93 -10.15 -7.66
CA SER A 292 12.50 -10.55 -7.56
C SER A 292 11.56 -9.95 -8.64
N GLU A 293 10.68 -9.01 -8.26
CA GLU A 293 9.67 -8.37 -9.13
C GLU A 293 10.17 -7.10 -9.84
N LEU A 294 11.43 -6.70 -9.62
CA LEU A 294 12.00 -5.46 -10.16
C LEU A 294 11.91 -5.39 -11.69
N TYR A 295 12.02 -6.54 -12.37
CA TYR A 295 11.89 -6.58 -13.82
C TYR A 295 10.47 -6.26 -14.30
N ARG A 296 9.43 -6.65 -13.55
CA ARG A 296 8.03 -6.32 -13.88
C ARG A 296 7.76 -4.85 -13.63
N ILE A 297 8.24 -4.32 -12.51
CA ILE A 297 8.14 -2.87 -12.22
C ILE A 297 8.84 -2.09 -13.33
N ALA A 298 10.08 -2.45 -13.67
CA ALA A 298 10.83 -1.80 -14.74
C ALA A 298 10.11 -1.86 -16.09
N HIS A 299 9.45 -2.99 -16.39
CA HIS A 299 8.69 -3.16 -17.62
C HIS A 299 7.59 -2.11 -17.76
N VAL A 300 6.81 -1.86 -16.71
CA VAL A 300 5.73 -0.85 -16.73
C VAL A 300 6.27 0.53 -17.07
N PHE A 301 7.36 0.96 -16.40
CA PHE A 301 7.97 2.28 -16.66
C PHE A 301 8.57 2.39 -18.07
N CYS A 302 9.28 1.37 -18.55
CA CYS A 302 9.81 1.35 -19.91
C CYS A 302 8.68 1.39 -20.95
N TRP A 303 7.60 0.62 -20.72
CA TRP A 303 6.45 0.57 -21.61
C TRP A 303 5.77 1.93 -21.75
N TYR A 304 5.58 2.66 -20.65
CA TYR A 304 5.04 4.04 -20.72
C TYR A 304 5.99 5.00 -21.43
N ALA A 305 7.31 4.85 -21.22
CA ALA A 305 8.30 5.68 -21.91
C ALA A 305 8.28 5.45 -23.44
N ASP A 306 8.12 4.20 -23.87
CA ASP A 306 7.97 3.84 -25.29
C ASP A 306 6.63 4.31 -25.85
N LEU A 307 5.53 4.14 -25.12
CA LEU A 307 4.20 4.64 -25.50
C LEU A 307 4.21 6.16 -25.78
N LEU A 308 4.89 6.94 -24.93
CA LEU A 308 5.03 8.39 -25.10
C LEU A 308 5.82 8.77 -26.37
N ARG A 309 6.72 7.91 -26.83
CA ARG A 309 7.55 8.14 -28.03
C ARG A 309 6.85 7.67 -29.31
N ASP A 310 6.11 6.57 -29.24
CA ASP A 310 5.50 5.92 -30.41
C ASP A 310 4.27 6.65 -30.94
N LEU A 311 3.46 7.27 -30.07
CA LEU A 311 2.19 7.90 -30.48
C LEU A 311 2.34 9.28 -31.17
N ASN A 312 3.58 9.72 -31.45
CA ASN A 312 3.91 11.01 -32.07
C ASN A 312 4.81 10.87 -33.32
N VAL A 313 4.63 9.79 -34.09
CA VAL A 313 5.22 9.58 -35.45
C VAL A 313 4.13 9.59 -36.52
#